data_AF-A0AAW0DHA7-F1
#
_entry.id   AF-A0AAW0DHA7-F1
#
_cell.length_a   1.000
_cell.length_b   1.000
_cell.length_c   1.000
_cell.angle_alpha   90.00
_cell.angle_beta   90.00
_cell.angle_gamma   90.00
#
_symmetry.space_group_name_H-M   'P 1'
#
loop_
_entity.id
_entity.type
_entity.pdbx_description
1 polymer ?
#
loop_
_entity_poly.entity_id
_entity_poly.type
_entity_poly.pdbx_seq_one_letter_code
_entity_poly.pdbx_strand_id
1 'polypeptide(L)'
;MAILSPVNAFRNIPQFIWTLILFTYTDFKTIVATLTRRQTQPQLKRLQTIFASVAAPVHSARRFLYGVVWTWLHLLQVDVSNQYQTAVEDAINRPWRPLPGKRISQSSAAIFRWLLIPLCVLASFPFGSRVVLSSLGLTALLVAHDELNWDKHWASKNIINTFGYMCFELGATRIMNANLQLDGTAVQALVFNALVVLTTIHSQDFSDMEGDAALGRKTFPIYAPNISRIVTPVLLVAWSVLLGWAWSLGPTSQFLLYGLAGIVGCRFFWFRTRRYDANTYVVYNGWLLLTHLLPAHGRWGVLSL
;
A
#
# COMPACT_ATOMS: atom_id res chain seq x y z
N MET A 1 -23.32 -1.71 23.10
CA MET A 1 -23.02 -1.95 21.68
C MET A 1 -22.85 -3.46 21.51
N ALA A 2 -23.72 -4.13 20.75
CA ALA A 2 -23.71 -5.59 20.66
C ALA A 2 -22.46 -6.08 19.90
N ILE A 3 -21.72 -7.02 20.49
CA ILE A 3 -20.55 -7.65 19.86
C ILE A 3 -21.07 -8.52 18.73
N LEU A 4 -20.65 -8.25 17.50
CA LEU A 4 -21.05 -9.04 16.34
C LEU A 4 -20.35 -10.41 16.41
N SER A 5 -21.13 -11.47 16.63
CA SER A 5 -20.71 -12.85 16.35
C SER A 5 -20.85 -13.13 14.84
N PRO A 6 -20.18 -14.15 14.28
CA PRO A 6 -20.27 -14.46 12.85
C PRO A 6 -21.71 -14.77 12.40
N VAL A 7 -22.55 -15.25 13.34
CA VAL A 7 -23.96 -15.59 13.13
C VAL A 7 -24.88 -14.36 13.26
N ASN A 8 -24.52 -13.36 14.06
CA ASN A 8 -25.32 -12.13 14.25
C ASN A 8 -24.95 -10.99 13.29
N ALA A 9 -23.86 -11.11 12.53
CA ALA A 9 -23.41 -10.10 11.57
C ALA A 9 -24.47 -9.78 10.49
N PHE A 10 -25.32 -10.74 10.14
CA PHE A 10 -26.39 -10.59 9.16
C PHE A 10 -27.64 -9.86 9.67
N ARG A 11 -27.77 -9.64 10.99
CA ARG A 11 -28.95 -8.97 11.57
C ARG A 11 -28.94 -7.44 11.43
N ASN A 12 -27.77 -6.83 11.17
CA ASN A 12 -27.61 -5.39 10.93
C ASN A 12 -26.57 -5.13 9.83
N ILE A 13 -26.94 -5.33 8.57
CA ILE A 13 -26.11 -5.10 7.39
C ILE A 13 -25.36 -3.75 7.44
N PRO A 14 -25.99 -2.61 7.83
CA PRO A 14 -25.28 -1.33 7.91
C PRO A 14 -24.13 -1.34 8.93
N GLN A 15 -24.28 -2.03 10.06
CA GLN A 15 -23.24 -2.12 11.08
C GLN A 15 -22.09 -3.02 10.63
N PHE A 16 -22.40 -4.08 9.91
CA PHE A 16 -21.39 -4.97 9.33
C PHE A 16 -20.57 -4.23 8.27
N ILE A 17 -21.22 -3.57 7.29
CA ILE A 17 -20.55 -2.75 6.27
C ILE A 17 -19.67 -1.68 6.92
N TRP A 18 -20.20 -0.98 7.91
CA TRP A 18 -19.41 0.01 8.64
C TRP A 18 -18.18 -0.59 9.34
N THR A 19 -18.28 -1.81 9.85
CA THR A 19 -17.15 -2.53 10.44
C THR A 19 -16.08 -2.87 9.39
N LEU A 20 -16.49 -3.28 8.18
CA LEU A 20 -15.56 -3.51 7.06
C LEU A 20 -14.86 -2.22 6.61
N ILE A 21 -15.62 -1.12 6.57
CA ILE A 21 -15.07 0.21 6.29
C ILE A 21 -14.05 0.60 7.36
N LEU A 22 -14.35 0.37 8.64
CA LEU A 22 -13.42 0.67 9.74
C LEU A 22 -12.14 -0.15 9.69
N PHE A 23 -12.18 -1.41 9.26
CA PHE A 23 -10.95 -2.18 9.02
C PHE A 23 -10.06 -1.48 7.99
N THR A 24 -10.64 -0.99 6.91
CA THR A 24 -9.90 -0.39 5.78
C THR A 24 -9.75 1.13 5.87
N TYR A 25 -10.26 1.77 6.92
CA TYR A 25 -10.46 3.22 6.97
C TYR A 25 -9.17 4.04 6.88
N THR A 26 -8.11 3.59 7.56
CA THR A 26 -6.79 4.24 7.47
C THR A 26 -6.26 4.22 6.05
N ASP A 27 -6.49 3.11 5.38
CA ASP A 27 -6.07 2.84 4.02
C ASP A 27 -7.06 3.44 2.99
N PHE A 28 -8.26 3.90 3.40
CA PHE A 28 -9.33 4.49 2.57
C PHE A 28 -9.52 6.03 2.67
N LYS A 29 -8.87 6.77 3.58
CA LYS A 29 -9.04 8.24 3.80
C LYS A 29 -8.28 9.38 3.04
N THR A 30 -7.48 9.14 2.01
CA THR A 30 -6.70 10.06 1.15
C THR A 30 -7.10 10.05 -0.36
N ILE A 31 -8.35 10.40 -0.69
CA ILE A 31 -8.70 10.93 -2.04
C ILE A 31 -9.25 12.37 -1.93
N VAL A 32 -9.90 12.72 -0.82
CA VAL A 32 -10.60 14.03 -0.67
C VAL A 32 -9.90 15.00 0.28
N ALA A 33 -9.02 14.53 1.17
CA ALA A 33 -8.38 15.37 2.17
C ALA A 33 -6.87 15.43 1.95
N THR A 34 -6.44 16.26 1.00
CA THR A 34 -5.00 16.43 0.69
C THR A 34 -4.22 17.10 1.82
N LEU A 35 -4.85 17.64 2.88
CA LEU A 35 -4.18 18.50 3.87
C LEU A 35 -4.77 18.49 5.30
N THR A 36 -5.29 17.37 5.84
CA THR A 36 -5.73 17.35 7.25
C THR A 36 -4.68 16.78 8.20
N ARG A 37 -4.18 17.68 9.05
CA ARG A 37 -3.07 17.60 10.02
C ARG A 37 -3.20 16.53 11.13
N ARG A 38 -4.23 15.68 11.13
CA ARG A 38 -4.49 14.72 12.22
C ARG A 38 -4.42 13.27 11.74
N GLN A 39 -3.26 12.67 12.03
CA GLN A 39 -3.04 11.29 12.45
C GLN A 39 -2.94 10.17 11.37
N THR A 40 -1.68 9.76 11.13
CA THR A 40 -1.12 8.39 11.00
C THR A 40 -1.80 7.35 10.08
N GLN A 41 -1.37 7.36 8.79
CA GLN A 41 -1.01 6.27 7.83
C GLN A 41 -1.65 4.85 7.99
N PRO A 42 -1.95 4.11 6.89
CA PRO A 42 -1.13 3.98 5.66
C PRO A 42 -1.74 4.56 4.38
N GLN A 43 -0.94 5.30 3.61
CA GLN A 43 -1.32 5.95 2.34
C GLN A 43 -0.93 5.11 1.10
N LEU A 44 -0.04 4.13 1.28
CA LEU A 44 0.62 3.42 0.19
C LEU A 44 -0.33 2.51 -0.59
N LYS A 45 -1.36 1.94 0.06
CA LYS A 45 -2.31 0.94 -0.50
C LYS A 45 -3.37 1.48 -1.48
N ARG A 46 -3.34 2.77 -1.83
CA ARG A 46 -4.20 3.36 -2.88
C ARG A 46 -3.53 3.61 -4.20
N LEU A 47 -2.22 3.81 -4.13
CA LEU A 47 -1.44 4.14 -5.29
C LEU A 47 -1.47 2.97 -6.29
N GLN A 48 -1.81 1.75 -5.86
CA GLN A 48 -1.96 0.55 -6.70
C GLN A 48 -3.14 0.66 -7.66
N THR A 49 -4.29 1.21 -7.26
CA THR A 49 -5.45 1.34 -8.16
C THR A 49 -5.21 2.43 -9.21
N ILE A 50 -4.64 3.57 -8.79
CA ILE A 50 -4.24 4.65 -9.70
C ILE A 50 -3.18 4.13 -10.66
N PHE A 51 -2.14 3.51 -10.12
CA PHE A 51 -1.10 2.86 -10.91
C PHE A 51 -1.69 1.87 -11.89
N ALA A 52 -2.55 0.94 -11.46
CA ALA A 52 -3.15 -0.06 -12.33
C ALA A 52 -3.93 0.57 -13.50
N SER A 53 -4.66 1.66 -13.24
CA SER A 53 -5.44 2.38 -14.26
C SER A 53 -4.61 3.08 -15.33
N VAL A 54 -3.35 3.39 -15.00
CA VAL A 54 -2.41 4.09 -15.88
C VAL A 54 -1.40 3.12 -16.50
N ALA A 55 -0.96 2.12 -15.73
CA ALA A 55 -0.05 1.06 -16.12
C ALA A 55 -0.66 0.17 -17.19
N ALA A 56 -1.97 -0.11 -17.13
CA ALA A 56 -2.72 -0.63 -18.27
C ALA A 56 -4.00 0.21 -18.46
N PRO A 57 -4.28 0.70 -19.68
CA PRO A 57 -5.45 1.54 -19.91
C PRO A 57 -6.71 0.77 -19.54
N VAL A 58 -7.55 1.41 -18.73
CA VAL A 58 -8.84 0.88 -18.31
C VAL A 58 -9.70 0.61 -19.53
N HIS A 59 -10.08 -0.66 -19.73
CA HIS A 59 -10.91 -1.03 -20.89
C HIS A 59 -12.35 -0.52 -20.78
N SER A 60 -12.92 -0.49 -19.57
CA SER A 60 -14.27 0.01 -19.33
C SER A 60 -14.50 0.38 -17.87
N ALA A 61 -15.52 1.21 -17.59
CA ALA A 61 -15.92 1.56 -16.22
C ALA A 61 -16.23 0.32 -15.36
N ARG A 62 -16.79 -0.74 -15.97
CA ARG A 62 -17.05 -2.01 -15.30
C ARG A 62 -15.75 -2.72 -14.88
N ARG A 63 -14.75 -2.76 -15.76
CA ARG A 63 -13.43 -3.35 -15.48
C ARG A 63 -12.68 -2.55 -14.41
N PHE A 64 -12.79 -1.23 -14.44
CA PHE A 64 -12.29 -0.37 -13.38
C PHE A 64 -12.92 -0.70 -12.02
N LEU A 65 -14.26 -0.75 -11.96
CA LEU A 65 -14.99 -1.08 -10.73
C LEU A 65 -14.61 -2.46 -10.20
N TYR A 66 -14.45 -3.46 -11.08
CA TYR A 66 -13.95 -4.78 -10.67
C TYR A 66 -12.54 -4.71 -10.09
N GLY A 67 -11.63 -3.97 -10.69
CA GLY A 67 -10.28 -3.77 -10.14
C GLY A 67 -10.30 -3.09 -8.76
N VAL A 68 -11.15 -2.07 -8.58
CA VAL A 68 -11.33 -1.36 -7.30
C VAL A 68 -11.87 -2.31 -6.23
N VAL A 69 -12.95 -3.04 -6.52
CA VAL A 69 -13.57 -3.98 -5.58
C VAL A 69 -12.61 -5.13 -5.24
N TRP A 70 -11.90 -5.66 -6.24
CA TRP A 70 -10.91 -6.72 -6.04
C TRP A 70 -9.76 -6.26 -5.13
N THR A 71 -9.26 -5.04 -5.37
CA THR A 71 -8.21 -4.43 -4.54
C THR A 71 -8.69 -4.20 -3.12
N TRP A 72 -9.92 -3.67 -2.95
CA TRP A 72 -10.51 -3.44 -1.64
C TRP A 72 -10.73 -4.74 -0.85
N LEU A 73 -11.16 -5.82 -1.52
CA LEU A 73 -11.36 -7.12 -0.87
C LEU A 73 -10.04 -7.70 -0.34
N HIS A 74 -8.96 -7.63 -1.14
CA HIS A 74 -7.63 -8.08 -0.70
C HIS A 74 -7.02 -7.15 0.36
N LEU A 75 -7.29 -5.85 0.27
CA LEU A 75 -6.93 -4.89 1.30
C LEU A 75 -7.59 -5.26 2.64
N LEU A 76 -8.88 -5.57 2.60
CA LEU A 76 -9.63 -6.03 3.78
C LEU A 76 -9.01 -7.30 4.38
N GLN A 77 -8.59 -8.27 3.54
CA GLN A 77 -7.87 -9.46 3.99
C GLN A 77 -6.59 -9.09 4.77
N VAL A 78 -5.76 -8.21 4.21
CA VAL A 78 -4.53 -7.74 4.86
C VAL A 78 -4.82 -6.98 6.15
N ASP A 79 -5.78 -6.06 6.15
CA ASP A 79 -6.06 -5.19 7.29
C ASP A 79 -6.69 -5.94 8.46
N VAL A 80 -7.59 -6.90 8.19
CA VAL A 80 -8.16 -7.78 9.23
C VAL A 80 -7.07 -8.63 9.87
N SER A 81 -6.17 -9.19 9.05
CA SER A 81 -5.04 -9.99 9.50
C SER A 81 -4.07 -9.19 10.36
N ASN A 82 -3.68 -8.00 9.90
CA ASN A 82 -2.78 -7.11 10.62
C ASN A 82 -3.38 -6.65 11.96
N GLN A 83 -4.62 -6.15 11.94
CA GLN A 83 -5.30 -5.65 13.15
C GLN A 83 -5.60 -6.75 14.17
N TYR A 84 -5.75 -7.99 13.72
CA TYR A 84 -5.85 -9.15 14.61
C TYR A 84 -4.58 -9.32 15.46
N GLN A 85 -3.40 -9.15 14.84
CA GLN A 85 -2.11 -9.27 15.52
C GLN A 85 -1.79 -8.03 16.38
N THR A 86 -2.20 -6.84 15.96
CA THR A 86 -1.87 -5.57 16.63
C THR A 86 -2.95 -5.02 17.54
N ALA A 87 -3.97 -5.83 17.92
CA ALA A 87 -5.15 -5.34 18.64
C ALA A 87 -4.84 -4.59 19.94
N VAL A 88 -3.83 -5.02 20.71
CA VAL A 88 -3.41 -4.36 21.96
C VAL A 88 -2.76 -3.01 21.69
N GLU A 89 -1.88 -2.94 20.70
CA GLU A 89 -1.23 -1.70 20.27
C GLU A 89 -2.26 -0.70 19.71
N ASP A 90 -3.18 -1.21 18.89
CA ASP A 90 -4.27 -0.44 18.31
C ASP A 90 -5.23 0.10 19.38
N ALA A 91 -5.36 -0.54 20.54
CA ALA A 91 -6.14 0.01 21.64
C ALA A 91 -5.56 1.32 22.19
N ILE A 92 -4.25 1.51 22.07
CA ILE A 92 -3.55 2.74 22.47
C ILE A 92 -3.56 3.75 21.31
N ASN A 93 -3.11 3.32 20.13
CA ASN A 93 -2.85 4.21 19.01
C ASN A 93 -4.10 4.54 18.18
N ARG A 94 -5.03 3.59 18.06
CA ARG A 94 -6.17 3.61 17.13
C ARG A 94 -7.43 2.98 17.77
N PRO A 95 -7.91 3.48 18.92
CA PRO A 95 -8.98 2.84 19.71
C PRO A 95 -10.32 2.74 18.96
N TRP A 96 -10.48 3.49 17.87
CA TRP A 96 -11.64 3.45 16.99
C TRP A 96 -11.69 2.22 16.06
N ARG A 97 -10.59 1.46 15.91
CA ARG A 97 -10.52 0.25 15.07
C ARG A 97 -11.50 -0.83 15.54
N PRO A 98 -11.96 -1.74 14.66
CA PRO A 98 -13.00 -2.73 14.98
C PRO A 98 -12.74 -3.59 16.22
N LEU A 99 -11.50 -4.08 16.40
CA LEU A 99 -11.13 -4.94 17.52
C LEU A 99 -11.02 -4.15 18.84
N PRO A 100 -10.21 -3.07 18.94
CA PRO A 100 -10.19 -2.23 20.14
C PRO A 100 -11.55 -1.63 20.51
N GLY A 101 -12.32 -1.22 19.51
CA GLY A 101 -13.67 -0.68 19.66
C GLY A 101 -14.74 -1.73 19.96
N LYS A 102 -14.35 -3.00 20.13
CA LYS A 102 -15.22 -4.14 20.48
C LYS A 102 -16.41 -4.32 19.53
N ARG A 103 -16.26 -3.95 18.26
CA ARG A 103 -17.29 -4.16 17.22
C ARG A 103 -17.36 -5.60 16.78
N ILE A 104 -16.22 -6.30 16.85
CA ILE A 104 -16.06 -7.72 16.57
C ILE A 104 -15.22 -8.36 17.68
N SER A 105 -15.53 -9.58 18.10
CA SER A 105 -14.72 -10.31 19.08
C SER A 105 -13.42 -10.82 18.45
N GLN A 106 -12.40 -11.08 19.27
CA GLN A 106 -11.14 -11.69 18.82
C GLN A 106 -11.39 -13.03 18.08
N SER A 107 -12.26 -13.88 18.63
CA SER A 107 -12.64 -15.16 18.01
C SER A 107 -13.33 -14.99 16.65
N SER A 108 -14.24 -14.02 16.54
CA SER A 108 -14.94 -13.74 15.28
C SER A 108 -13.97 -13.15 14.24
N ALA A 109 -13.04 -12.29 14.66
CA ALA A 109 -12.01 -11.76 13.79
C ALA A 109 -11.04 -12.83 13.30
N ALA A 110 -10.68 -13.80 14.14
CA ALA A 110 -9.87 -14.96 13.72
C ALA A 110 -10.57 -15.77 12.62
N ILE A 111 -11.86 -16.10 12.81
CA ILE A 111 -12.65 -16.79 11.78
C ILE A 111 -12.73 -15.94 10.51
N PHE A 112 -13.03 -14.65 10.63
CA PHE A 112 -13.19 -13.76 9.50
C PHE A 112 -11.89 -13.62 8.67
N ARG A 113 -10.75 -13.51 9.35
CA ARG A 113 -9.42 -13.48 8.73
C ARG A 113 -9.20 -14.68 7.79
N TRP A 114 -9.49 -15.89 8.28
CA TRP A 114 -9.29 -17.11 7.49
C TRP A 114 -10.35 -17.29 6.41
N LEU A 115 -11.59 -16.82 6.64
CA LEU A 115 -12.65 -16.82 5.62
C LEU A 115 -12.35 -15.87 4.45
N LEU A 116 -11.63 -14.78 4.67
CA LEU A 116 -11.25 -13.84 3.61
C LEU A 116 -10.33 -14.47 2.56
N ILE A 117 -9.55 -15.49 2.91
CA ILE A 117 -8.67 -16.20 1.96
C ILE A 117 -9.47 -16.85 0.82
N PRO A 118 -10.37 -17.84 1.08
CA PRO A 118 -11.13 -18.44 0.00
C PRO A 118 -12.02 -17.42 -0.71
N LEU A 119 -12.54 -16.39 -0.03
CA LEU A 119 -13.31 -15.32 -0.67
C LEU A 119 -12.48 -14.51 -1.68
N CYS A 120 -11.24 -14.15 -1.35
CA CYS A 120 -10.33 -13.44 -2.25
C CYS A 120 -9.96 -14.28 -3.48
N VAL A 121 -9.72 -15.58 -3.28
CA VAL A 121 -9.43 -16.52 -4.36
C VAL A 121 -10.67 -16.71 -5.26
N LEU A 122 -11.86 -16.91 -4.67
CA LEU A 122 -13.15 -16.99 -5.38
C LEU A 122 -13.44 -15.74 -6.21
N ALA A 123 -13.20 -14.55 -5.65
CA ALA A 123 -13.34 -13.28 -6.37
C ALA A 123 -12.34 -13.12 -7.53
N SER A 124 -11.25 -13.89 -7.52
CA SER A 124 -10.19 -13.84 -8.55
C SER A 124 -10.44 -14.80 -9.71
N PHE A 125 -11.17 -15.91 -9.49
CA PHE A 125 -11.43 -16.94 -10.50
C PHE A 125 -12.02 -16.43 -11.82
N PRO A 126 -13.02 -15.50 -11.83
CA PRO A 126 -13.60 -14.99 -13.08
C PRO A 126 -12.61 -14.25 -13.99
N PHE A 127 -11.44 -13.87 -13.47
CA PHE A 127 -10.40 -13.14 -14.18
C PHE A 127 -9.21 -14.03 -14.57
N GLY A 128 -9.34 -15.35 -14.43
CA GLY A 128 -8.38 -16.34 -14.91
C GLY A 128 -7.21 -16.63 -13.96
N SER A 129 -6.41 -17.65 -14.31
CA SER A 129 -5.38 -18.23 -13.46
C SER A 129 -4.31 -17.24 -12.99
N ARG A 130 -3.93 -16.25 -13.81
CA ARG A 130 -2.91 -15.26 -13.46
C ARG A 130 -3.38 -14.30 -12.36
N VAL A 131 -4.66 -13.96 -12.31
CA VAL A 131 -5.23 -13.14 -11.22
C VAL A 131 -5.37 -13.99 -9.96
N VAL A 132 -5.77 -15.26 -10.09
CA VAL A 132 -5.75 -16.23 -8.98
C VAL A 132 -4.35 -16.37 -8.38
N LEU A 133 -3.30 -16.48 -9.21
CA LEU A 133 -1.91 -16.52 -8.73
C LEU A 133 -1.52 -15.23 -7.98
N SER A 134 -2.02 -14.07 -8.41
CA SER A 134 -1.78 -12.80 -7.71
C SER A 134 -2.44 -12.80 -6.32
N SER A 135 -3.67 -13.34 -6.21
CA SER A 135 -4.40 -13.51 -4.94
C SER A 135 -3.74 -14.52 -3.99
N LEU A 136 -3.29 -15.66 -4.53
CA LEU A 136 -2.54 -16.66 -3.76
C LEU A 136 -1.19 -16.12 -3.31
N GLY A 137 -0.49 -15.36 -4.16
CA GLY A 137 0.75 -14.67 -3.81
C GLY A 137 0.54 -13.68 -2.65
N LEU A 138 -0.49 -12.84 -2.73
CA LEU A 138 -0.89 -11.95 -1.62
C LEU A 138 -1.13 -12.72 -0.32
N THR A 139 -1.88 -13.81 -0.40
CA THR A 139 -2.20 -14.63 0.77
C THR A 139 -0.94 -15.26 1.37
N ALA A 140 -0.07 -15.84 0.53
CA ALA A 140 1.17 -16.47 0.99
C ALA A 140 2.10 -15.45 1.66
N LEU A 141 2.23 -14.25 1.07
CA LEU A 141 3.02 -13.16 1.61
C LEU A 141 2.43 -12.61 2.92
N LEU A 142 1.10 -12.53 3.03
CA LEU A 142 0.42 -12.14 4.27
C LEU A 142 0.68 -13.17 5.39
N VAL A 143 0.59 -14.46 5.09
CA VAL A 143 0.91 -15.52 6.05
C VAL A 143 2.39 -15.46 6.44
N ALA A 144 3.30 -15.21 5.49
CA ALA A 144 4.72 -15.03 5.81
C ALA A 144 4.96 -13.80 6.69
N HIS A 145 4.27 -12.70 6.42
CA HIS A 145 4.35 -11.47 7.21
C HIS A 145 3.91 -11.72 8.67
N ASP A 146 2.69 -12.24 8.85
CA ASP A 146 2.03 -12.29 10.17
C ASP A 146 2.34 -13.56 10.96
N GLU A 147 2.40 -14.73 10.32
CA GLU A 147 2.57 -16.02 11.01
C GLU A 147 4.02 -16.45 11.10
N LEU A 148 4.84 -16.11 10.10
CA LEU A 148 6.27 -16.46 10.10
C LEU A 148 7.16 -15.34 10.70
N ASN A 149 6.57 -14.25 11.19
CA ASN A 149 7.27 -13.11 11.79
C ASN A 149 8.31 -12.44 10.87
N TRP A 150 8.10 -12.48 9.55
CA TRP A 150 9.03 -11.83 8.62
C TRP A 150 8.89 -10.30 8.63
N ASP A 151 7.93 -9.75 9.36
CA ASP A 151 7.80 -8.33 9.66
C ASP A 151 8.83 -7.81 10.68
N LYS A 152 9.52 -8.71 11.40
CA LYS A 152 10.48 -8.35 12.48
C LYS A 152 11.82 -7.82 11.99
N HIS A 153 12.31 -8.27 10.85
CA HIS A 153 13.60 -7.82 10.31
C HIS A 153 13.39 -6.87 9.13
N TRP A 154 14.14 -5.77 9.07
CA TRP A 154 13.97 -4.74 8.04
C TRP A 154 13.97 -5.29 6.61
N ALA A 155 14.89 -6.21 6.29
CA ALA A 155 15.02 -6.75 4.95
C ALA A 155 13.81 -7.60 4.55
N SER A 156 13.38 -8.52 5.42
CA SER A 156 12.25 -9.41 5.13
C SER A 156 10.93 -8.64 5.13
N LYS A 157 10.76 -7.64 6.02
CA LYS A 157 9.60 -6.74 6.06
C LYS A 157 9.48 -5.99 4.73
N ASN A 158 10.58 -5.39 4.26
CA ASN A 158 10.60 -4.64 3.00
C ASN A 158 10.34 -5.54 1.79
N ILE A 159 10.97 -6.71 1.73
CA ILE A 159 10.81 -7.68 0.65
C ILE A 159 9.35 -8.14 0.57
N ILE A 160 8.77 -8.65 1.65
CA ILE A 160 7.38 -9.13 1.63
C ILE A 160 6.42 -8.01 1.27
N ASN A 161 6.53 -6.85 1.90
CA ASN A 161 5.60 -5.76 1.64
C ASN A 161 5.67 -5.31 0.18
N THR A 162 6.88 -5.28 -0.41
CA THR A 162 7.05 -4.95 -1.82
C THR A 162 6.41 -5.98 -2.73
N PHE A 163 6.67 -7.28 -2.51
CA PHE A 163 6.02 -8.32 -3.30
C PHE A 163 4.50 -8.33 -3.09
N GLY A 164 4.02 -7.96 -1.90
CA GLY A 164 2.59 -7.77 -1.62
C GLY A 164 2.01 -6.68 -2.51
N TYR A 165 2.62 -5.49 -2.54
CA TYR A 165 2.22 -4.40 -3.43
C TYR A 165 2.28 -4.82 -4.91
N MET A 166 3.33 -5.53 -5.32
CA MET A 166 3.44 -6.05 -6.68
C MET A 166 2.30 -7.00 -7.02
N CYS A 167 1.89 -7.90 -6.12
CA CYS A 167 0.75 -8.78 -6.36
C CYS A 167 -0.59 -8.02 -6.44
N PHE A 168 -0.79 -6.98 -5.63
CA PHE A 168 -1.94 -6.07 -5.77
C PHE A 168 -1.98 -5.44 -7.16
N GLU A 169 -0.86 -4.88 -7.60
CA GLU A 169 -0.75 -4.19 -8.89
C GLU A 169 -0.92 -5.15 -10.06
N LEU A 170 -0.29 -6.33 -10.00
CA LEU A 170 -0.43 -7.38 -11.00
C LEU A 170 -1.87 -7.87 -11.16
N GLY A 171 -2.60 -8.03 -10.06
CA GLY A 171 -4.01 -8.43 -10.09
C GLY A 171 -4.89 -7.31 -10.64
N ALA A 172 -4.81 -6.12 -10.06
CA ALA A 172 -5.62 -4.96 -10.45
C ALA A 172 -5.39 -4.56 -11.92
N THR A 173 -4.13 -4.47 -12.35
CA THR A 173 -3.76 -4.09 -13.73
C THR A 173 -4.33 -5.08 -14.75
N ARG A 174 -4.27 -6.39 -14.46
CA ARG A 174 -4.87 -7.40 -15.34
C ARG A 174 -6.38 -7.28 -15.39
N ILE A 175 -7.05 -7.12 -14.25
CA ILE A 175 -8.51 -7.00 -14.20
C ILE A 175 -9.00 -5.78 -14.98
N MET A 176 -8.28 -4.66 -14.91
CA MET A 176 -8.63 -3.41 -15.59
C MET A 176 -8.36 -3.44 -17.10
N ASN A 177 -7.41 -4.27 -17.56
CA ASN A 177 -7.09 -4.44 -18.98
C ASN A 177 -8.16 -5.29 -19.71
N ALA A 178 -8.39 -5.00 -20.99
CA ALA A 178 -9.33 -5.68 -21.88
C ALA A 178 -9.09 -7.19 -21.96
N ASN A 179 -7.83 -7.56 -22.20
CA ASN A 179 -7.43 -8.92 -22.53
C ASN A 179 -6.81 -9.66 -21.33
N LEU A 180 -6.79 -9.06 -20.14
CA LEU A 180 -6.13 -9.60 -18.94
C LEU A 180 -4.62 -9.86 -19.12
N GLN A 181 -4.03 -9.32 -20.19
CA GLN A 181 -2.60 -9.40 -20.51
C GLN A 181 -1.87 -8.14 -20.06
N LEU A 182 -0.55 -8.22 -19.96
CA LEU A 182 0.32 -7.07 -19.70
C LEU A 182 1.15 -6.85 -20.96
N ASP A 183 1.13 -5.63 -21.50
CA ASP A 183 2.01 -5.22 -22.59
C ASP A 183 3.37 -4.74 -22.05
N GLY A 184 4.29 -4.38 -22.94
CA GLY A 184 5.65 -3.95 -22.56
C GLY A 184 5.65 -2.77 -21.58
N THR A 185 4.78 -1.77 -21.81
CA THR A 185 4.64 -0.61 -20.94
C THR A 185 4.16 -0.98 -19.54
N ALA A 186 3.15 -1.86 -19.43
CA ALA A 186 2.66 -2.33 -18.13
C ALA A 186 3.73 -3.13 -17.38
N VAL A 187 4.46 -4.02 -18.08
CA VAL A 187 5.56 -4.79 -17.47
C VAL A 187 6.68 -3.88 -16.99
N GLN A 188 7.10 -2.92 -17.82
CA GLN A 188 8.12 -1.94 -17.44
C GLN A 188 7.69 -1.12 -16.22
N ALA A 189 6.44 -0.65 -16.19
CA ALA A 189 5.88 0.08 -15.06
C ALA A 189 5.89 -0.76 -13.77
N LEU A 190 5.47 -2.02 -13.84
CA LEU A 190 5.43 -2.94 -12.70
C LEU A 190 6.83 -3.22 -12.15
N VAL A 191 7.82 -3.44 -13.03
CA VAL A 191 9.21 -3.68 -12.64
C VAL A 191 9.79 -2.44 -11.96
N PHE A 192 9.66 -1.26 -12.58
CA PHE A 192 10.16 -0.04 -11.97
C PHE A 192 9.48 0.26 -10.64
N ASN A 193 8.17 0.06 -10.55
CA ASN A 193 7.47 0.31 -9.31
C ASN A 193 7.91 -0.65 -8.20
N ALA A 194 8.04 -1.95 -8.49
CA ALA A 194 8.55 -2.92 -7.54
C ALA A 194 9.96 -2.54 -7.04
N LEU A 195 10.84 -2.08 -7.92
CA LEU A 195 12.20 -1.68 -7.53
C LEU A 195 12.24 -0.37 -6.72
N VAL A 196 11.43 0.63 -7.12
CA VAL A 196 11.27 1.87 -6.36
C VAL A 196 10.78 1.52 -4.95
N VAL A 197 9.65 0.83 -4.85
CA VAL A 197 9.07 0.43 -3.56
C VAL A 197 10.08 -0.40 -2.76
N LEU A 198 10.73 -1.43 -3.33
CA LEU A 198 11.71 -2.25 -2.60
C LEU A 198 12.79 -1.43 -1.90
N THR A 199 13.27 -0.42 -2.59
CA THR A 199 14.42 0.38 -2.15
C THR A 199 14.00 1.59 -1.31
N THR A 200 12.75 2.05 -1.38
CA THR A 200 12.30 3.25 -0.66
C THR A 200 11.17 3.01 0.35
N ILE A 201 10.64 1.78 0.46
CA ILE A 201 9.53 1.41 1.35
C ILE A 201 9.83 1.66 2.84
N HIS A 202 11.10 1.61 3.24
CA HIS A 202 11.53 1.96 4.61
C HIS A 202 11.27 3.42 4.97
N SER A 203 10.95 4.29 3.99
CA SER A 203 10.60 5.69 4.24
C SER A 203 9.38 5.82 5.17
N GLN A 204 8.50 4.82 5.20
CA GLN A 204 7.36 4.78 6.12
C GLN A 204 7.78 4.51 7.57
N ASP A 205 8.85 3.72 7.75
CA ASP A 205 9.28 3.27 9.08
C ASP A 205 9.84 4.45 9.90
N PHE A 206 10.25 5.57 9.28
CA PHE A 206 10.73 6.76 10.00
C PHE A 206 9.65 7.36 10.92
N SER A 207 8.38 7.37 10.52
CA SER A 207 7.31 7.89 11.39
C SER A 207 6.88 6.90 12.49
N ASP A 208 7.19 5.62 12.27
CA ASP A 208 6.64 4.49 13.01
C ASP A 208 7.71 3.79 13.88
N MET A 209 8.93 4.35 14.00
CA MET A 209 10.05 3.78 14.76
C MET A 209 9.68 3.38 16.20
N GLU A 210 8.92 4.21 16.93
CA GLU A 210 8.50 3.90 18.31
C GLU A 210 7.53 2.70 18.36
N GLY A 211 6.59 2.62 17.41
CA GLY A 211 5.65 1.51 17.33
C GLY A 211 6.34 0.21 16.91
N ASP A 212 7.22 0.30 15.91
CA ASP A 212 8.03 -0.83 15.46
C ASP A 212 8.95 -1.34 16.59
N ALA A 213 9.59 -0.44 17.36
CA ALA A 213 10.41 -0.83 18.51
C ALA A 213 9.57 -1.51 19.61
N ALA A 214 8.37 -1.02 19.90
CA ALA A 214 7.46 -1.62 20.88
C ALA A 214 6.99 -3.04 20.47
N LEU A 215 6.90 -3.31 19.16
CA LEU A 215 6.61 -4.63 18.61
C LEU A 215 7.86 -5.54 18.47
N GLY A 216 9.03 -5.08 18.92
CA GLY A 216 10.28 -5.81 18.78
C GLY A 216 10.79 -5.91 17.33
N ARG A 217 10.33 -5.04 16.43
CA ARG A 217 10.79 -4.97 15.05
C ARG A 217 12.09 -4.19 14.96
N LYS A 218 13.00 -4.67 14.11
CA LYS A 218 14.27 -4.03 13.78
C LYS A 218 14.22 -3.49 12.36
N THR A 219 13.42 -2.44 12.15
CA THR A 219 13.29 -1.75 10.85
C THR A 219 14.54 -0.97 10.47
N PHE A 220 14.67 -0.57 9.21
CA PHE A 220 15.93 0.00 8.71
C PHE A 220 16.34 1.29 9.46
N PRO A 221 15.42 2.23 9.78
CA PRO A 221 15.72 3.38 10.62
C PRO A 221 16.16 3.04 12.05
N ILE A 222 15.71 1.90 12.61
CA ILE A 222 16.13 1.42 13.94
C ILE A 222 17.50 0.73 13.85
N TYR A 223 17.70 -0.11 12.83
CA TYR A 223 18.95 -0.86 12.60
C TYR A 223 20.13 0.07 12.28
N ALA A 224 19.92 1.03 11.38
CA ALA A 224 20.95 1.95 10.91
C ALA A 224 20.40 3.38 10.78
N PRO A 225 20.24 4.12 11.90
CA PRO A 225 19.58 5.42 11.93
C PRO A 225 20.23 6.48 11.03
N ASN A 226 21.56 6.56 11.01
CA ASN A 226 22.27 7.55 10.19
C ASN A 226 22.33 7.12 8.71
N ILE A 227 22.57 5.83 8.44
CA ILE A 227 22.70 5.32 7.07
C ILE A 227 21.37 5.43 6.35
N SER A 228 20.26 5.03 6.98
CA SER A 228 18.92 5.14 6.38
C SER A 228 18.61 6.58 5.93
N ARG A 229 19.03 7.58 6.71
CA ARG A 229 18.85 9.01 6.41
C ARG A 229 19.71 9.53 5.26
N ILE A 230 20.85 8.89 4.99
CA ILE A 230 21.73 9.21 3.86
C ILE A 230 21.29 8.47 2.60
N VAL A 231 20.95 7.20 2.72
CA VAL A 231 20.54 6.34 1.59
C VAL A 231 19.22 6.80 0.99
N THR A 232 18.26 7.23 1.83
CA THR A 232 16.92 7.68 1.35
C THR A 232 16.98 8.81 0.32
N PRO A 233 17.63 9.97 0.57
CA PRO A 233 17.73 11.03 -0.43
C PRO A 233 18.46 10.57 -1.70
N VAL A 234 19.52 9.76 -1.57
CA VAL A 234 20.27 9.23 -2.72
C VAL A 234 19.36 8.39 -3.62
N LEU A 235 18.59 7.47 -3.03
CA LEU A 235 17.65 6.63 -3.78
C LEU A 235 16.53 7.44 -4.44
N LEU A 236 15.96 8.42 -3.73
CA LEU A 236 14.90 9.28 -4.28
C LEU A 236 15.37 10.04 -5.52
N VAL A 237 16.56 10.65 -5.45
CA VAL A 237 17.14 11.38 -6.58
C VAL A 237 17.51 10.42 -7.71
N ALA A 238 18.18 9.30 -7.40
CA ALA A 238 18.59 8.31 -8.40
C ALA A 238 17.39 7.74 -9.15
N TRP A 239 16.31 7.37 -8.45
CA TRP A 239 15.08 6.90 -9.09
C TRP A 239 14.41 7.98 -9.91
N SER A 240 14.39 9.22 -9.42
CA SER A 240 13.78 10.33 -10.19
C SER A 240 14.50 10.54 -11.52
N VAL A 241 15.85 10.55 -11.51
CA VAL A 241 16.66 10.64 -12.73
C VAL A 241 16.42 9.45 -13.65
N LEU A 242 16.52 8.23 -13.13
CA LEU A 242 16.34 7.00 -13.91
C LEU A 242 14.95 6.93 -14.54
N LEU A 243 13.90 7.22 -13.78
CA LEU A 243 12.52 7.23 -14.28
C LEU A 243 12.30 8.36 -15.29
N GLY A 244 12.86 9.54 -15.05
CA GLY A 244 12.78 10.65 -16.00
C GLY A 244 13.40 10.31 -17.36
N TRP A 245 14.52 9.59 -17.36
CA TRP A 245 15.15 9.06 -18.56
C TRP A 245 14.34 7.91 -19.18
N ALA A 246 13.98 6.90 -18.38
CA ALA A 246 13.32 5.69 -18.86
C ALA A 246 11.93 5.95 -19.44
N TRP A 247 11.23 6.99 -18.96
CA TRP A 247 9.95 7.45 -19.50
C TRP A 247 10.07 8.60 -20.50
N SER A 248 11.29 9.06 -20.85
CA SER A 248 11.51 10.16 -21.80
C SER A 248 10.73 11.45 -21.46
N LEU A 249 10.69 11.82 -20.17
CA LEU A 249 9.93 12.99 -19.71
C LEU A 249 10.52 14.30 -20.26
N GLY A 250 9.64 15.29 -20.50
CA GLY A 250 10.05 16.64 -20.87
C GLY A 250 10.79 17.37 -19.73
N PRO A 251 11.55 18.44 -20.04
CA PRO A 251 12.37 19.14 -19.06
C PRO A 251 11.58 19.68 -17.86
N THR A 252 10.36 20.16 -18.07
CA THR A 252 9.50 20.67 -17.00
C THR A 252 9.10 19.54 -16.05
N SER A 253 8.67 18.41 -16.63
CA SER A 253 8.26 17.22 -15.87
C SER A 253 9.43 16.62 -15.08
N GLN A 254 10.63 16.60 -15.66
CA GLN A 254 11.86 16.20 -14.97
C GLN A 254 12.18 17.15 -13.81
N PHE A 255 12.16 18.46 -14.03
CA PHE A 255 12.42 19.45 -12.99
C PHE A 255 11.48 19.29 -11.79
N LEU A 256 10.17 19.10 -12.03
CA LEU A 256 9.18 18.89 -10.98
C LEU A 256 9.43 17.60 -10.19
N LEU A 257 9.70 16.49 -10.89
CA LEU A 257 9.98 15.20 -10.25
C LEU A 257 11.25 15.26 -9.40
N TYR A 258 12.31 15.85 -9.94
CA TYR A 258 13.63 15.92 -9.29
C TYR A 258 13.60 16.90 -8.11
N GLY A 259 12.94 18.04 -8.29
CA GLY A 259 12.73 19.03 -7.24
C GLY A 259 11.98 18.45 -6.06
N LEU A 260 10.89 17.71 -6.33
CA LEU A 260 10.12 17.05 -5.26
C LEU A 260 10.95 15.97 -4.54
N ALA A 261 11.71 15.16 -5.28
CA ALA A 261 12.61 14.15 -4.71
C ALA A 261 13.68 14.80 -3.81
N GLY A 262 14.28 15.90 -4.27
CA GLY A 262 15.23 16.70 -3.50
C GLY A 262 14.60 17.25 -2.22
N ILE A 263 13.39 17.82 -2.29
CA ILE A 263 12.66 18.30 -1.11
C ILE A 263 12.41 17.17 -0.11
N VAL A 264 11.89 16.03 -0.55
CA VAL A 264 11.62 14.88 0.33
C VAL A 264 12.91 14.36 0.95
N GLY A 265 13.96 14.18 0.15
CA GLY A 265 15.26 13.71 0.59
C GLY A 265 15.92 14.64 1.63
N CYS A 266 15.93 15.95 1.34
CA CYS A 266 16.41 16.98 2.26
C CYS A 266 15.67 16.94 3.59
N ARG A 267 14.34 16.77 3.54
CA ARG A 267 13.51 16.70 4.74
C ARG A 267 13.83 15.46 5.58
N PHE A 268 13.98 14.29 4.97
CA PHE A 268 14.37 13.08 5.69
C PHE A 268 15.75 13.22 6.34
N PHE A 269 16.69 13.90 5.68
CA PHE A 269 18.05 14.08 6.19
C PHE A 269 18.13 15.04 7.39
N TRP A 270 17.52 16.23 7.27
CA TRP A 270 17.64 17.31 8.27
C TRP A 270 16.61 17.24 9.40
N PHE A 271 15.36 16.87 9.12
CA PHE A 271 14.30 16.87 10.14
C PHE A 271 14.11 15.47 10.72
N ARG A 272 14.55 15.26 11.95
CA ARG A 272 14.65 13.92 12.59
C ARG A 272 13.65 13.67 13.72
N THR A 273 12.59 14.47 13.84
CA THR A 273 11.55 14.23 14.86
C THR A 273 10.41 13.41 14.26
N ARG A 274 9.77 12.56 15.08
CA ARG A 274 8.61 11.75 14.67
C ARG A 274 7.54 12.55 13.93
N ARG A 275 7.25 13.76 14.40
CA ARG A 275 6.28 14.68 13.75
C ARG A 275 6.73 15.11 12.36
N TYR A 276 8.00 15.45 12.19
CA TYR A 276 8.52 15.80 10.87
C TYR A 276 8.61 14.59 9.94
N ASP A 277 8.95 13.41 10.46
CA ASP A 277 8.97 12.16 9.70
C ASP A 277 7.58 11.81 9.17
N ALA A 278 6.56 11.88 10.02
CA ALA A 278 5.17 11.67 9.61
C ALA A 278 4.75 12.64 8.50
N ASN A 279 5.10 13.93 8.61
CA ASN A 279 4.79 14.93 7.59
C ASN A 279 5.59 14.68 6.30
N THR A 280 6.87 14.32 6.41
CA THR A 280 7.72 14.05 5.26
C THR A 280 7.26 12.80 4.52
N TYR A 281 6.76 11.80 5.24
CA TYR A 281 6.18 10.62 4.62
C TYR A 281 4.92 10.94 3.80
N VAL A 282 4.12 11.96 4.17
CA VAL A 282 3.03 12.45 3.30
C VAL A 282 3.59 13.03 1.99
N VAL A 283 4.64 13.85 2.06
CA VAL A 283 5.26 14.43 0.86
C VAL A 283 5.91 13.34 -0.01
N TYR A 284 6.54 12.33 0.60
CA TYR A 284 7.06 11.13 -0.07
C TYR A 284 5.95 10.38 -0.83
N ASN A 285 4.76 10.21 -0.24
CA ASN A 285 3.63 9.60 -0.94
C ASN A 285 3.15 10.44 -2.12
N GLY A 286 3.29 11.77 -2.05
CA GLY A 286 3.11 12.66 -3.20
C GLY A 286 4.12 12.41 -4.32
N TRP A 287 5.40 12.24 -3.98
CA TRP A 287 6.44 11.85 -4.94
C TRP A 287 6.15 10.48 -5.57
N LEU A 288 5.80 9.49 -4.76
CA LEU A 288 5.49 8.15 -5.22
C LEU A 288 4.21 8.12 -6.08
N LEU A 289 3.22 8.96 -5.78
CA LEU A 289 2.06 9.14 -6.66
C LEU A 289 2.49 9.64 -8.05
N LEU A 290 3.39 10.64 -8.12
CA LEU A 290 3.90 11.12 -9.41
C LEU A 290 4.65 10.02 -10.16
N THR A 291 5.48 9.21 -9.47
CA THR A 291 6.18 8.10 -10.12
C THR A 291 5.21 7.05 -10.66
N HIS A 292 4.09 6.78 -9.96
CA HIS A 292 3.04 5.87 -10.42
C HIS A 292 2.26 6.38 -11.64
N LEU A 293 2.25 7.70 -11.87
CA LEU A 293 1.59 8.33 -13.02
C LEU A 293 2.47 8.34 -14.28
N LEU A 294 3.78 8.13 -14.17
CA LEU A 294 4.71 8.19 -15.31
C LEU A 294 4.37 7.25 -16.49
N PRO A 295 3.83 6.03 -16.29
CA PRO A 295 3.41 5.20 -17.42
C PRO A 295 2.34 5.87 -18.30
N ALA A 296 1.61 6.87 -17.80
CA ALA A 296 0.68 7.67 -18.60
C ALA A 296 1.40 8.39 -19.73
N HIS A 297 2.61 8.90 -19.49
CA HIS A 297 3.40 9.55 -20.53
C HIS A 297 3.81 8.54 -21.60
N GLY A 298 4.29 7.36 -21.21
CA GLY A 298 4.64 6.30 -22.17
C GLY A 298 3.47 5.83 -23.03
N ARG A 299 2.22 6.03 -22.59
CA ARG A 299 1.02 5.67 -23.34
C ARG A 299 0.40 6.80 -24.15
N TRP A 300 0.37 8.01 -23.60
CA TRP A 300 -0.43 9.11 -24.12
C TRP A 300 0.36 10.41 -24.32
N GLY A 301 1.67 10.42 -24.02
CA GLY A 301 2.52 11.60 -24.21
C GLY A 301 2.17 12.81 -23.33
N VAL A 302 1.42 12.61 -22.25
CA VAL A 302 0.85 13.68 -21.41
C VAL A 302 1.87 14.54 -20.64
N LEU A 303 3.12 14.09 -20.53
CA LEU A 303 4.21 14.76 -19.79
C LEU A 303 5.38 15.21 -20.70
N SER A 304 5.10 15.61 -21.95
CA SER A 304 6.11 16.00 -22.94
C SER A 304 6.65 17.42 -22.78
N LEU A 305 6.02 18.23 -21.91
CA LEU A 305 6.43 19.61 -21.58
C LEU A 305 7.60 19.65 -20.59
#